data_AF-A0A9D0HGB7-F1
#
_entry.id   AF-A0A9D0HGB7-F1
#
_cell.length_a   1.000
_cell.length_b   1.000
_cell.length_c   1.000
_cell.angle_alpha   90.00
_cell.angle_beta   90.00
_cell.angle_gamma   90.00
#
_symmetry.space_group_name_H-M   'P 1'
#
loop_
_entity.id
_entity.type
_entity.pdbx_description
1 polymer ?
#
loop_
_entity_poly.entity_id
_entity_poly.type
_entity_poly.pdbx_seq_one_letter_code
_entity_poly.pdbx_strand_id
1 'polypeptide(L)'
;MPQKILAGRTADPRLIDDFVRVKVDQVILSRAPSRAVSEAMRLNMKKAVPEVTIAYDNNVVTSPRSAPLSEPAAPLSDRFARSGLLRSVSSGFPEHGV
;
A
#
# COMPACT_ATOMS: atom_id res chain seq x y z
N MET A 1 -4.47 -5.01 25.13
CA MET A 1 -3.14 -4.78 24.52
C MET A 1 -3.17 -3.87 23.29
N PRO A 2 -4.16 -3.90 22.37
CA PRO A 2 -4.24 -2.98 21.24
C PRO A 2 -4.26 -1.48 21.62
N GLN A 3 -4.92 -1.12 22.73
CA GLN A 3 -4.93 0.26 23.24
C GLN A 3 -3.54 0.81 23.52
N LYS A 4 -2.59 -0.01 24.00
CA LYS A 4 -1.20 0.43 24.23
C LYS A 4 -0.48 0.75 22.92
N ILE A 5 -0.76 -0.04 21.88
CA ILE A 5 -0.19 0.17 20.54
C ILE A 5 -0.76 1.47 19.96
N LEU A 6 -2.09 1.66 20.03
CA LEU A 6 -2.74 2.89 19.55
C LEU A 6 -2.22 4.11 20.31
N ALA A 7 -2.14 4.04 21.64
CA ALA A 7 -1.63 5.11 22.51
C ALA A 7 -0.18 5.50 22.16
N GLY A 8 0.67 4.53 21.82
CA GLY A 8 2.05 4.79 21.39
C GLY A 8 2.20 5.37 19.98
N ARG A 9 1.12 5.36 19.18
CA ARG A 9 1.12 5.77 17.76
C ARG A 9 0.26 7.01 17.49
N THR A 10 -0.36 7.57 18.52
CA THR A 10 -1.18 8.78 18.48
C THR A 10 -0.53 9.92 19.26
N ALA A 11 -1.00 11.15 19.05
CA ALA A 11 -0.62 12.30 19.86
C ALA A 11 -1.40 12.38 21.20
N ASP A 12 -2.55 11.70 21.32
CA ASP A 12 -3.32 11.60 22.57
C ASP A 12 -3.25 10.18 23.17
N PRO A 13 -2.32 9.90 24.10
CA PRO A 13 -2.14 8.57 24.68
C PRO A 13 -3.33 8.08 25.50
N ARG A 14 -4.25 8.98 25.86
CA ARG A 14 -5.43 8.66 26.67
C ARG A 14 -6.59 8.13 25.82
N LEU A 15 -6.50 8.25 24.49
CA LEU A 15 -7.52 7.80 23.52
C LEU A 15 -8.93 8.30 23.91
N ILE A 16 -9.03 9.59 24.25
CA ILE A 16 -10.26 10.17 24.81
C ILE A 16 -11.32 10.37 23.74
N ASP A 17 -10.91 10.66 22.51
CA ASP A 17 -11.81 10.90 21.39
C ASP A 17 -12.33 9.59 20.78
N ASP A 18 -13.57 9.62 20.28
CA ASP A 18 -14.19 8.50 19.55
C ASP A 18 -13.42 8.14 18.27
N PHE A 19 -12.75 9.12 17.66
CA PHE A 19 -11.90 8.93 16.48
C PHE A 19 -10.46 9.34 16.77
N VAL A 20 -9.57 8.35 16.79
CA VAL A 20 -8.15 8.57 17.06
C VAL A 20 -7.34 8.55 15.78
N ARG A 21 -6.54 9.62 15.56
CA ARG A 21 -5.58 9.67 14.45
C ARG A 21 -4.28 8.99 14.86
N VAL A 22 -3.93 7.91 14.17
CA VAL A 22 -2.69 7.14 14.43
C VAL A 22 -1.71 7.20 13.27
N LYS A 23 -0.42 7.21 13.58
CA LYS A 23 0.64 7.06 12.59
C LYS A 23 0.75 5.60 12.18
N VAL A 24 0.51 5.33 10.90
CA VAL A 24 0.70 4.00 10.30
C VAL A 24 2.19 3.80 10.01
N ASP A 25 2.73 2.64 10.40
CA ASP A 25 4.11 2.23 10.06
C ASP A 25 4.18 1.65 8.66
N GLN A 26 3.27 0.72 8.32
CA GLN A 26 3.30 -0.02 7.07
C GLN A 26 1.92 -0.14 6.44
N VAL A 27 1.86 -0.07 5.11
CA VAL A 27 0.70 -0.30 4.27
C VAL A 27 1.04 -1.35 3.23
N ILE A 28 0.25 -2.42 3.16
CA ILE A 28 0.40 -3.48 2.17
C ILE A 28 -0.77 -3.39 1.18
N LEU A 29 -0.45 -3.13 -0.09
CA LEU A 29 -1.43 -3.06 -1.17
C LEU A 29 -1.48 -4.40 -1.90
N SER A 30 -2.65 -5.01 -1.98
CA SER A 30 -2.88 -6.28 -2.70
C SER A 30 -4.02 -6.16 -3.70
N ARG A 31 -4.05 -7.08 -4.68
CA ARG A 31 -5.07 -7.25 -5.74
C ARG A 31 -5.23 -6.10 -6.74
N ALA A 32 -5.51 -4.88 -6.26
CA ALA A 32 -5.73 -3.69 -7.10
C ALA A 32 -4.93 -2.46 -6.61
N PRO A 33 -3.58 -2.56 -6.50
CA PRO A 33 -2.74 -1.46 -6.03
C PRO A 33 -2.83 -0.19 -6.89
N SER A 34 -3.19 -0.30 -8.17
CA SER A 34 -3.31 0.82 -9.11
C SER A 34 -4.36 1.87 -8.71
N ARG A 35 -5.41 1.48 -7.97
CA ARG A 35 -6.44 2.42 -7.51
C ARG A 35 -5.89 3.39 -6.47
N ALA A 36 -5.25 2.85 -5.43
CA ALA A 36 -4.64 3.65 -4.36
C ALA A 36 -3.55 4.59 -4.91
N VAL A 37 -2.83 4.17 -5.94
CA VAL A 37 -1.83 5.01 -6.63
C VAL A 37 -2.45 6.16 -7.38
N SER A 38 -3.50 5.86 -8.14
CA SER A 38 -4.16 6.87 -8.95
C SER A 38 -4.69 7.98 -8.06
N GLU A 39 -5.21 7.64 -6.88
CA GLU A 39 -5.58 8.61 -5.86
C GLU A 39 -4.38 9.35 -5.27
N ALA A 40 -3.30 8.66 -4.89
CA ALA A 40 -2.09 9.32 -4.39
C ALA A 40 -1.49 10.31 -5.41
N MET A 41 -1.50 9.95 -6.70
CA MET A 41 -1.07 10.84 -7.80
C MET A 41 -2.02 12.02 -7.96
N ARG A 42 -3.34 11.82 -7.89
CA ARG A 42 -4.34 12.92 -7.92
C ARG A 42 -4.18 13.87 -6.74
N LEU A 43 -3.75 13.37 -5.60
CA LEU A 43 -3.43 14.16 -4.40
C LEU A 43 -2.02 14.79 -4.46
N ASN A 44 -1.31 14.66 -5.59
CA ASN A 44 0.07 15.12 -5.77
C ASN A 44 1.03 14.62 -4.68
N MET A 45 0.79 13.41 -4.14
CA MET A 45 1.66 12.79 -3.15
C MET A 45 2.97 12.35 -3.80
N LYS A 46 4.07 13.00 -3.41
CA LYS A 46 5.41 12.71 -3.93
C LYS A 46 6.16 11.65 -3.13
N LYS A 47 5.76 11.40 -1.87
CA LYS A 47 6.41 10.45 -0.97
C LYS A 47 5.39 9.88 0.00
N ALA A 48 5.44 8.56 0.20
CA ALA A 48 4.69 7.91 1.25
C ALA A 48 5.46 8.06 2.57
N VAL A 49 4.78 8.56 3.59
CA VAL A 49 5.30 8.59 4.97
C VAL A 49 5.38 7.18 5.57
N PRO A 50 4.33 6.32 5.45
CA PRO A 50 4.44 4.93 5.87
C PRO A 50 5.27 4.12 4.88
N GLU A 51 5.82 3.01 5.34
CA GLU A 51 6.37 1.98 4.46
C GLU A 51 5.25 1.39 3.60
N VAL A 52 5.41 1.40 2.28
CA VAL A 52 4.43 0.82 1.36
C VAL A 52 5.05 -0.38 0.67
N THR A 53 4.35 -1.51 0.74
CA THR A 53 4.69 -2.76 0.07
C THR A 53 3.55 -3.15 -0.88
N ILE A 54 3.89 -3.62 -2.08
CA ILE A 54 2.91 -4.21 -3.00
C ILE A 54 3.06 -5.72 -2.92
N ALA A 55 2.00 -6.38 -2.49
CA ALA A 55 1.88 -7.84 -2.48
C ALA A 55 1.09 -8.28 -3.70
N TYR A 56 1.78 -8.94 -4.64
CA TYR A 56 1.10 -9.62 -5.74
C TYR A 56 0.55 -10.95 -5.23
N ASP A 57 -0.77 -11.12 -5.34
CA ASP A 57 -1.40 -12.43 -5.18
C ASP A 57 -0.92 -13.31 -6.34
N ASN A 58 -0.41 -14.51 -6.05
CA ASN A 58 0.14 -15.42 -7.07
C ASN A 58 -0.94 -15.92 -8.06
N ASN A 59 -2.19 -15.47 -7.92
CA ASN A 59 -3.15 -15.51 -9.02
C ASN A 59 -2.73 -14.56 -10.13
N VAL A 60 -1.94 -15.09 -11.06
CA VAL A 60 -1.72 -14.54 -12.40
C VAL A 60 -3.08 -14.11 -12.95
N VAL A 61 -3.27 -12.81 -13.19
CA VAL A 61 -4.43 -12.30 -13.95
C VAL A 61 -4.19 -12.62 -15.42
N THR A 62 -4.14 -13.91 -15.77
CA THR A 62 -4.35 -14.43 -17.12
C THR A 62 -5.85 -14.66 -17.29
N SER A 63 -6.64 -13.59 -17.18
CA SER A 63 -7.96 -13.60 -17.81
C SER A 63 -7.89 -12.68 -19.03
N PRO A 64 -8.05 -13.21 -20.26
CA PRO A 64 -7.79 -12.48 -21.51
C PRO A 64 -8.80 -11.37 -21.85
N ARG A 65 -9.56 -10.84 -20.89
CA ARG A 65 -10.70 -9.94 -21.15
C ARG A 65 -10.43 -8.45 -20.94
N SER A 66 -9.18 -8.01 -20.79
CA SER A 66 -8.91 -6.57 -20.75
C SER A 66 -7.53 -6.24 -21.31
N ALA A 67 -7.40 -6.29 -22.64
CA ALA A 67 -6.57 -5.32 -23.36
C ALA A 67 -7.51 -4.27 -23.96
N PRO A 68 -7.09 -3.00 -23.95
CA PRO A 68 -6.66 -2.46 -25.22
C PRO A 68 -5.16 -2.16 -25.21
N LEU A 69 -4.53 -2.42 -26.36
CA LEU A 69 -3.16 -2.07 -26.68
C LEU A 69 -2.88 -0.58 -26.42
N SER A 70 -1.90 -0.27 -25.58
CA SER A 70 -1.21 1.02 -25.55
C SER A 70 0.12 0.84 -24.81
N GLU A 71 1.19 0.68 -25.60
CA GLU A 71 2.63 0.73 -25.23
C GLU A 71 3.13 -0.25 -24.15
N PRO A 72 4.41 -0.67 -24.17
CA PRO A 72 5.00 -1.44 -23.08
C PRO A 72 5.20 -0.51 -21.86
N ALA A 73 4.10 -0.18 -21.17
CA ALA A 73 4.14 0.54 -19.92
C ALA A 73 4.91 -0.32 -18.91
N ALA A 74 6.01 0.23 -18.40
CA ALA A 74 6.82 -0.40 -17.36
C ALA A 74 5.93 -0.96 -16.23
N PRO A 75 6.30 -2.11 -15.62
CA PRO A 75 5.48 -2.75 -14.60
C PRO A 75 5.10 -1.74 -13.50
N LEU A 76 3.92 -1.88 -12.92
CA LEU A 76 3.39 -0.91 -11.94
C LEU A 76 4.39 -0.63 -10.81
N SER A 77 5.13 -1.65 -10.36
CA SER A 77 6.26 -1.53 -9.43
C SER A 77 7.33 -0.53 -9.86
N ASP A 78 7.67 -0.48 -11.15
CA ASP A 78 8.65 0.45 -11.72
C ASP A 78 8.08 1.89 -11.77
N ARG A 79 6.79 2.06 -12.11
CA ARG A 79 6.12 3.37 -11.99
C ARG A 79 6.11 3.87 -10.54
N PHE A 80 5.93 2.96 -9.60
CA PHE A 80 5.94 3.23 -8.17
C PHE A 80 7.33 3.56 -7.63
N ALA A 81 8.35 2.80 -8.02
CA ALA A 81 9.74 3.06 -7.65
C ALA A 81 10.18 4.45 -8.13
N ARG A 82 9.81 4.81 -9.38
CA ARG A 82 10.07 6.14 -9.94
C ARG A 82 9.34 7.27 -9.21
N SER A 83 8.18 6.99 -8.62
CA SER A 83 7.45 7.97 -7.80
C SER A 83 7.96 8.09 -6.35
N GLY A 84 8.92 7.25 -5.92
CA GLY A 84 9.41 7.23 -4.54
C GLY A 84 8.39 6.77 -3.50
N LEU A 85 7.24 6.24 -3.95
CA LEU A 85 6.14 5.77 -3.10
C LEU A 85 6.28 4.31 -2.67
N LEU A 86 7.27 3.58 -3.20
CA LEU A 86 7.45 2.16 -2.97
C LEU A 86 8.81 1.87 -2.37
N ARG A 87 8.81 1.10 -1.28
CA ARG A 87 10.04 0.69 -0.60
C ARG A 87 10.43 -0.75 -0.92
N SER A 88 9.45 -1.64 -1.08
CA SER A 88 9.69 -3.06 -1.36
C SER A 88 8.54 -3.68 -2.16
N VAL A 89 8.88 -4.69 -2.96
CA VAL A 89 7.92 -5.55 -3.67
C VAL A 89 8.06 -6.95 -3.10
N SER A 90 6.95 -7.60 -2.74
CA SER A 90 6.96 -9.01 -2.36
C SER A 90 6.11 -9.83 -3.34
N SER A 91 6.62 -10.99 -3.73
CA SER A 91 5.85 -12.04 -4.42
C SER A 91 5.17 -12.90 -3.35
N GLY A 92 3.84 -12.78 -3.23
CA GLY A 92 3.07 -13.49 -2.21
C GLY A 92 2.92 -12.73 -0.89
N PHE A 93 1.87 -13.08 -0.15
CA PHE A 93 1.73 -12.74 1.26
C PHE A 93 2.73 -13.59 2.07
N PRO A 94 3.38 -13.04 3.11
CA PRO A 94 4.13 -13.89 4.03
C PRO A 94 3.15 -14.83 4.71
N GLU A 95 3.24 -16.11 4.36
CA GLU A 95 2.58 -17.20 5.07
C GLU A 95 3.25 -17.29 6.44
N HIS A 96 2.84 -16.44 7.38
CA HIS A 96 3.21 -16.63 8.77
C HIS A 96 2.48 -17.87 9.26
N GLY A 97 3.28 -18.91 9.52
CA GLY A 97 2.87 -20.14 10.17
C GLY A 97 2.07 -19.87 11.45
N VAL A 98 1.13 -20.79 11.65
CA VAL A 98 0.33 -21.02 12.86
C VAL A 98 1.13 -20.78 14.15
#